data_AF-A6DNG2-F1
#
_entry.id   AF-A6DNG2-F1
#
_cell.length_a   1.000
_cell.length_b   1.000
_cell.length_c   1.000
_cell.angle_alpha   90.00
_cell.angle_beta   90.00
_cell.angle_gamma   90.00
#
_symmetry.space_group_name_H-M   'P 1'
#
loop_
_entity.id
_entity.type
_entity.pdbx_description
1 polymer ?
#
loop_
_entity_poly.entity_id
_entity_poly.type
_entity_poly.pdbx_seq_one_letter_code
_entity_poly.pdbx_strand_id
1 'polypeptide(L)' 'MENKQLESSSVYKDAFYIQKIGNKAVNSVLERNKKKNIDSVFSRDGKIFYKLPSGEITEKSPFKN' A
#
# COMPACT_ATOMS: atom_id res chain seq x y z
N MET A 1 13.62 -27.17 5.22
CA MET A 1 14.46 -26.37 4.31
C MET A 1 13.85 -26.46 2.93
N GLU A 2 12.99 -25.50 2.54
CA GLU A 2 12.23 -25.62 1.29
C GLU A 2 11.99 -24.25 0.61
N ASN A 3 12.87 -23.27 0.89
CA ASN A 3 12.67 -21.88 0.45
C ASN A 3 13.79 -21.33 -0.44
N LYS A 4 14.70 -22.17 -0.92
CA LYS A 4 15.78 -21.75 -1.84
C LYS A 4 15.41 -21.85 -3.32
N GLN A 5 14.38 -22.63 -3.67
CA GLN A 5 14.03 -22.90 -5.07
C GLN A 5 13.16 -21.79 -5.68
N LEU A 6 12.30 -21.15 -4.88
CA LEU A 6 11.43 -20.05 -5.31
C LEU A 6 12.21 -18.80 -5.75
N GLU A 7 13.27 -18.43 -5.03
CA GLU A 7 14.17 -17.31 -5.33
C GLU A 7 14.85 -17.42 -6.73
N SER A 8 14.98 -18.65 -7.24
CA SER A 8 15.64 -18.94 -8.52
C SER A 8 14.69 -18.93 -9.72
N SER A 9 13.37 -18.92 -9.49
CA SER A 9 12.36 -18.89 -10.54
C SER A 9 12.22 -17.49 -11.11
N SER A 10 12.19 -17.36 -12.45
CA SER A 10 11.89 -16.09 -13.13
C SER A 10 10.61 -15.44 -12.61
N VAL A 11 9.61 -16.26 -12.27
CA VAL A 11 8.32 -15.83 -11.72
C VAL A 11 8.50 -15.05 -10.41
N TYR A 12 9.41 -15.48 -9.53
CA TYR A 12 9.67 -14.78 -8.27
C TYR A 12 10.35 -13.44 -8.51
N LYS A 13 11.33 -13.39 -9.43
CA LYS A 13 12.01 -12.14 -9.80
C LYS A 13 11.04 -11.14 -10.40
N ASP A 14 10.13 -11.60 -11.26
CA ASP A 14 9.11 -10.77 -11.88
C ASP A 14 8.09 -10.27 -10.85
N ALA A 15 7.61 -11.15 -9.96
CA ALA A 15 6.72 -10.77 -8.87
C ALA A 15 7.35 -9.73 -7.94
N PHE A 16 8.61 -9.93 -7.54
CA PHE A 16 9.35 -8.98 -6.72
C PHE A 16 9.54 -7.63 -7.44
N TYR A 17 9.83 -7.65 -8.74
CA TYR A 17 9.97 -6.44 -9.54
C TYR A 17 8.65 -5.66 -9.63
N ILE A 18 7.53 -6.35 -9.89
CA ILE A 18 6.18 -5.75 -9.90
C ILE A 18 5.86 -5.16 -8.52
N GLN A 19 6.10 -5.90 -7.44
CA GLN A 19 5.88 -5.43 -6.08
C GLN A 19 6.73 -4.18 -5.76
N LYS A 20 8.00 -4.16 -6.18
CA LYS A 20 8.89 -3.00 -6.00
C LYS A 20 8.35 -1.76 -6.69
N ILE A 21 7.85 -1.88 -7.93
CA ILE A 21 7.24 -0.77 -8.66
C ILE A 21 5.98 -0.30 -7.93
N GLY A 22 5.09 -1.23 -7.54
CA GLY A 22 3.87 -0.92 -6.80
C GLY A 22 4.16 -0.17 -5.51
N ASN A 23 5.10 -0.65 -4.69
CA ASN A 23 5.50 0.00 -3.45
C ASN A 23 6.01 1.42 -3.68
N LYS A 24 6.83 1.63 -4.72
CA LYS A 24 7.33 2.97 -5.07
C LYS A 24 6.19 3.92 -5.45
N ALA A 25 5.23 3.44 -6.24
CA ALA A 25 4.07 4.24 -6.67
C ALA A 25 3.17 4.60 -5.47
N VAL A 26 2.83 3.62 -4.63
CA VAL A 26 2.00 3.82 -3.43
C VAL A 26 2.67 4.82 -2.48
N ASN A 27 3.94 4.61 -2.13
CA ASN A 27 4.66 5.53 -1.23
C ASN A 27 4.72 6.96 -1.78
N SER A 28 4.93 7.13 -3.09
CA SER A 28 4.91 8.45 -3.72
C SER A 28 3.54 9.14 -3.64
N VAL A 29 2.45 8.40 -3.76
CA VAL A 29 1.09 8.95 -3.60
C VAL A 29 0.83 9.31 -2.14
N LEU A 30 1.18 8.45 -1.19
CA LEU A 30 0.99 8.71 0.24
C LEU A 30 1.74 9.97 0.70
N GLU A 31 3.00 10.15 0.28
CA GLU A 31 3.77 11.36 0.59
C GLU A 31 3.15 12.63 -0.03
N ARG A 32 2.61 12.53 -1.26
CA ARG A 32 1.90 13.65 -1.89
C ARG A 32 0.58 13.97 -1.20
N ASN A 33 -0.19 12.97 -0.80
CA ASN A 33 -1.44 13.12 -0.07
C ASN A 33 -1.19 13.79 1.28
N LYS A 34 -0.16 13.34 2.01
CA LYS A 34 0.27 13.96 3.26
C LYS A 34 0.59 15.45 3.09
N LYS A 35 1.36 15.82 2.06
CA LYS A 35 1.68 17.23 1.75
C LYS A 35 0.45 18.08 1.39
N LYS A 36 -0.61 17.45 0.87
CA LYS A 36 -1.84 18.11 0.43
C LYS A 36 -2.99 18.02 1.44
N ASN A 37 -2.75 17.46 2.63
CA ASN A 37 -3.81 17.16 3.61
C ASN A 37 -4.97 16.32 3.02
N ILE A 38 -4.64 15.34 2.19
CA ILE A 38 -5.60 14.39 1.63
C ILE A 38 -5.55 13.09 2.42
N ASP A 39 -6.71 12.55 2.78
CA ASP A 39 -6.85 11.27 3.48
C ASP A 39 -6.26 10.13 2.64
N SER A 40 -5.66 9.15 3.31
CA SER A 40 -5.11 7.94 2.66
C SER A 40 -6.01 6.75 2.92
N VAL A 41 -6.34 5.98 1.88
CA VAL A 41 -7.13 4.75 2.00
C VAL A 41 -6.21 3.51 1.92
N PHE A 42 -6.48 2.51 2.74
CA PHE A 42 -5.78 1.23 2.72
C PHE A 42 -6.70 0.10 3.17
N SER A 43 -6.34 -1.14 2.86
CA SER A 43 -7.06 -2.32 3.35
C SER A 43 -6.16 -3.17 4.24
N ARG A 44 -6.75 -3.70 5.31
CA ARG A 44 -6.11 -4.66 6.21
C ARG A 44 -7.14 -5.73 6.59
N ASP A 45 -6.78 -7.00 6.42
CA ASP A 45 -7.64 -8.15 6.71
C ASP A 45 -9.03 -8.06 6.04
N GLY A 46 -9.05 -7.57 4.80
CA GLY A 46 -10.28 -7.40 3.99
C GLY A 46 -11.14 -6.20 4.38
N LYS A 47 -10.78 -5.44 5.41
CA LYS A 47 -11.48 -4.21 5.83
C LYS A 47 -10.80 -2.98 5.25
N ILE A 48 -11.57 -1.93 5.00
CA ILE A 48 -11.06 -0.64 4.49
C ILE A 48 -10.88 0.31 5.66
N PHE A 49 -9.75 0.99 5.67
CA PHE A 49 -9.39 2.01 6.65
C PHE A 49 -8.92 3.27 5.95
N TYR A 50 -9.11 4.39 6.63
CA TYR A 50 -8.69 5.70 6.20
C TYR A 50 -7.76 6.29 7.25
N LYS A 51 -6.60 6.78 6.82
CA LYS A 51 -5.69 7.58 7.64
C LYS A 51 -5.89 9.05 7.31
N LEU A 52 -6.41 9.79 8.28
CA LEU A 52 -6.63 11.23 8.17
C LEU A 52 -5.29 11.99 8.28
N PRO A 53 -5.19 13.25 7.80
CA PRO A 53 -4.03 14.12 8.00
C PRO A 53 -3.63 14.30 9.47
N SER A 54 -4.59 14.20 10.40
CA SER A 54 -4.34 14.20 11.85
C SER A 54 -3.52 13.00 12.33
N GLY A 55 -3.44 11.94 11.52
CA GLY A 55 -2.84 10.66 11.88
C GLY A 55 -3.84 9.64 12.42
N GLU A 56 -5.09 10.04 12.67
CA GLU A 56 -6.19 9.14 13.07
C GLU A 56 -6.45 8.10 11.98
N ILE A 57 -6.71 6.85 12.41
CA ILE A 57 -7.14 5.76 11.55
C ILE A 57 -8.61 5.45 11.87
N THR A 58 -9.45 5.43 10.84
CA THR A 58 -10.90 5.20 10.98
C THR A 58 -11.42 4.26 9.89
N GLU A 59 -12.48 3.52 10.20
CA GLU A 59 -13.25 2.73 9.22
C GLU A 59 -14.33 3.57 8.52
N LYS A 60 -14.62 4.77 9.03
CA LYS A 60 -15.61 5.67 8.44
C LYS A 60 -14.99 6.42 7.26
N SER A 61 -15.59 6.32 6.08
CA SER A 61 -15.14 7.09 4.92
C SER A 61 -15.21 8.59 5.20
N PRO A 62 -14.11 9.34 5.03
CA PRO A 62 -14.12 10.80 5.08
C PRO A 62 -14.62 11.41 3.76
N PHE A 63 -14.70 10.62 2.69
CA PHE A 63 -15.20 11.04 1.39
C PHE A 63 -16.73 11.00 1.39
N LYS A 64 -17.37 12.16 1.18
CA LYS A 64 -18.82 12.25 0.95
C LYS A 64 -19.14 11.76 -0.46
N ASN A 65 -20.23 11.01 -0.58
CA ASN A 65 -20.89 10.76 -1.87
C ASN A 65 -21.65 12.01 -2.33
#